data_AF-A0A2D0N578-F1
#
_entry.id   AF-A0A2D0N578-F1
#
_cell.length_a   1.000
_cell.length_b   1.000
_cell.length_c   1.000
_cell.angle_alpha   90.00
_cell.angle_beta   90.00
_cell.angle_gamma   90.00
#
_symmetry.space_group_name_H-M   'P 1'
#
loop_
_entity.id
_entity.type
_entity.pdbx_description
1 polymer ?
#
loop_
_entity_poly.entity_id
_entity_poly.type
_entity_poly.pdbx_seq_one_letter_code
_entity_poly.pdbx_strand_id
1 'polypeptide(L)'
;MKSQEEHSGRVDFDTIIHTPISYLHLIPRLVFTLLLPGLMMYLILPVTFWSLFGSGSTASRIIELPVSRLIYQFVPLLTALIFLLWRWLRNYRKRRLVKLKSYLIILFVLFAFYPFRHAILNYVISLIIG
;
A
#
# COMPACT_ATOMS: atom_id res chain seq x y z
N MET A 1 -41.01 21.14 17.56
CA MET A 1 -40.70 19.95 16.70
C MET A 1 -39.61 20.30 15.69
N LYS A 2 -38.44 20.80 16.14
CA LYS A 2 -37.37 21.32 15.26
C LYS A 2 -35.97 20.86 15.73
N SER A 3 -35.88 19.62 16.21
CA SER A 3 -34.69 19.08 16.89
C SER A 3 -34.29 17.67 16.41
N GLN A 4 -34.66 17.28 15.18
CA GLN A 4 -34.28 15.97 14.63
C GLN A 4 -33.47 16.02 13.33
N GLU A 5 -33.16 17.19 12.79
CA GLU A 5 -32.40 17.29 11.52
C GLU A 5 -30.88 17.40 11.68
N GLU A 6 -30.36 17.52 12.91
CA GLU A 6 -28.94 17.82 13.12
C GLU A 6 -28.01 16.61 13.29
N HIS A 7 -28.53 15.38 13.32
CA HIS A 7 -27.69 14.20 13.60
C HIS A 7 -27.11 13.47 12.38
N SER A 8 -27.53 13.76 11.15
CA SER A 8 -27.13 12.97 9.97
C SER A 8 -25.90 13.53 9.22
N GLY A 9 -24.98 14.13 9.97
CA GLY A 9 -23.67 14.55 9.47
C GLY A 9 -22.59 13.46 9.60
N ARG A 10 -22.79 12.49 10.49
CA ARG A 10 -21.82 11.42 10.77
C ARG A 10 -22.00 10.27 9.80
N VAL A 11 -20.90 9.88 9.16
CA VAL A 11 -20.81 8.61 8.47
C VAL A 11 -20.73 7.53 9.54
N ASP A 12 -21.82 6.78 9.74
CA ASP A 12 -21.85 5.67 10.70
C ASP A 12 -21.06 4.46 10.19
N PHE A 13 -20.33 3.84 11.11
CA PHE A 13 -19.48 2.67 10.83
C PHE A 13 -20.31 1.46 10.37
N ASP A 14 -21.50 1.26 10.94
CA ASP A 14 -22.40 0.17 10.54
C ASP A 14 -22.83 0.29 9.07
N THR A 15 -23.12 1.51 8.61
CA THR A 15 -23.49 1.76 7.21
C THR A 15 -22.33 1.46 6.26
N ILE A 16 -21.09 1.72 6.69
CA ILE A 16 -19.89 1.38 5.89
C ILE A 16 -19.79 -0.15 5.72
N ILE A 17 -20.00 -0.92 6.79
CA ILE A 17 -19.86 -2.39 6.78
C ILE A 17 -20.94 -3.05 5.92
N HIS A 18 -22.19 -2.60 5.99
CA HIS A 18 -23.30 -3.22 5.24
C HIS A 18 -23.35 -2.84 3.76
N THR A 19 -22.57 -1.84 3.31
CA THR A 19 -22.57 -1.46 1.90
C THR A 19 -21.91 -2.53 1.01
N PRO A 20 -22.61 -3.02 -0.04
CA PRO A 20 -22.05 -4.00 -0.97
C PRO A 20 -20.95 -3.37 -1.83
N ILE A 21 -19.84 -4.10 -2.02
CA ILE A 21 -18.72 -3.64 -2.85
C ILE A 21 -18.68 -4.48 -4.12
N SER A 22 -18.58 -3.83 -5.27
CA SER A 22 -18.32 -4.54 -6.53
C SER A 22 -16.85 -4.98 -6.61
N TYR A 23 -16.63 -6.28 -6.79
CA TYR A 23 -15.32 -6.90 -6.93
C TYR A 23 -14.51 -6.33 -8.11
N LEU A 24 -15.19 -5.92 -9.18
CA LEU A 24 -14.57 -5.33 -10.38
C LEU A 24 -13.76 -4.06 -10.10
N HIS A 25 -14.10 -3.34 -9.03
CA HIS A 25 -13.36 -2.14 -8.64
C HIS A 25 -12.32 -2.38 -7.56
N LEU A 26 -12.44 -3.50 -6.83
CA LEU A 26 -11.58 -3.83 -5.70
C LEU A 26 -10.32 -4.54 -6.19
N ILE A 27 -10.47 -5.56 -7.04
CA ILE A 27 -9.36 -6.38 -7.56
C ILE A 27 -8.28 -5.51 -8.24
N PRO A 28 -8.57 -4.66 -9.25
CA PRO A 28 -7.52 -3.89 -9.92
C PRO A 28 -6.83 -2.89 -8.98
N ARG A 29 -7.55 -2.32 -8.01
CA ARG A 29 -6.93 -1.44 -7.00
C ARG A 29 -6.02 -2.20 -6.06
N LEU A 30 -6.44 -3.39 -5.64
CA LEU A 30 -5.67 -4.26 -4.77
C LEU A 30 -4.39 -4.71 -5.47
N VAL A 31 -4.51 -5.21 -6.70
CA VAL A 31 -3.36 -5.61 -7.53
C VAL A 31 -2.39 -4.45 -7.74
N PHE A 32 -2.89 -3.28 -8.15
CA PHE A 32 -2.04 -2.10 -8.33
C PHE A 32 -1.33 -1.68 -7.03
N THR A 33 -2.02 -1.73 -5.90
CA THR A 33 -1.45 -1.33 -4.61
C THR A 33 -0.43 -2.34 -4.08
N LEU A 34 -0.58 -3.63 -4.41
CA LEU A 34 0.40 -4.67 -4.06
C LEU A 34 1.63 -4.63 -4.99
N LEU A 35 1.44 -4.29 -6.26
CA LEU A 35 2.53 -4.14 -7.23
C LEU A 35 3.42 -2.92 -6.94
N LEU A 36 2.83 -1.81 -6.48
CA LEU A 36 3.55 -0.55 -6.26
C LEU A 36 4.76 -0.69 -5.31
N PRO A 37 4.66 -1.31 -4.10
CA PRO A 37 5.81 -1.57 -3.24
C PRO A 37 6.87 -2.44 -3.90
N GLY A 38 6.45 -3.47 -4.66
CA GLY A 38 7.38 -4.34 -5.38
C GLY A 38 8.17 -3.57 -6.42
N LEU A 39 7.49 -2.76 -7.23
CA LEU A 39 8.11 -1.93 -8.26
C LEU A 39 9.04 -0.87 -7.64
N MET A 40 8.65 -0.28 -6.51
CA MET A 40 9.56 0.60 -5.76
C MET A 40 10.83 -0.12 -5.32
N MET A 41 10.70 -1.33 -4.77
CA MET A 41 11.82 -2.09 -4.22
C MET A 41 12.83 -2.51 -5.28
N TYR A 42 12.36 -2.96 -6.45
CA TYR A 42 13.24 -3.51 -7.50
C TYR A 42 13.68 -2.50 -8.55
N LEU A 43 12.94 -1.40 -8.74
CA LEU A 43 13.23 -0.44 -9.81
C LEU A 43 13.63 0.91 -9.24
N ILE A 44 12.76 1.53 -8.44
CA ILE A 44 12.96 2.92 -8.00
C ILE A 44 14.11 3.03 -7.00
N LEU A 45 14.16 2.15 -6.00
CA LEU A 45 15.19 2.16 -4.96
C LEU A 45 16.60 1.94 -5.52
N PRO A 46 16.87 0.92 -6.37
CA PRO A 46 18.17 0.74 -6.98
C PRO A 46 18.60 1.93 -7.87
N VAL A 47 17.68 2.45 -8.68
CA VAL A 47 17.96 3.60 -9.57
C VAL A 47 18.27 4.87 -8.74
N THR A 48 17.49 5.15 -7.71
CA THR A 48 17.73 6.31 -6.83
C THR A 48 19.02 6.17 -6.03
N PHE A 49 19.33 4.98 -5.53
CA PHE A 49 20.63 4.73 -4.87
C PHE A 49 21.80 4.94 -5.83
N TRP A 50 21.69 4.42 -7.06
CA TRP A 50 22.75 4.57 -8.05
C TRP A 50 22.94 6.05 -8.45
N SER A 51 21.84 6.79 -8.60
CA SER A 51 21.87 8.22 -8.93
C SER A 51 22.46 9.08 -7.81
N LEU A 52 22.25 8.72 -6.54
CA LEU A 52 22.72 9.51 -5.40
C LEU A 52 24.15 9.17 -4.96
N PHE A 53 24.51 7.89 -5.01
CA PHE A 53 25.76 7.39 -4.44
C PHE A 53 26.77 6.89 -5.48
N GLY A 54 26.39 6.88 -6.77
CA GLY A 54 27.23 6.40 -7.87
C GLY A 54 27.34 4.87 -7.91
N SER A 55 28.08 4.34 -8.89
CA SER A 55 28.44 2.92 -9.01
C SER A 55 29.83 2.68 -8.45
N GLY A 56 30.00 1.66 -7.59
CA GLY A 56 31.31 1.22 -7.11
C GLY A 56 31.29 0.66 -5.68
N SER A 57 32.47 0.30 -5.17
CA SER A 57 32.66 -0.31 -3.84
C SER A 57 32.11 0.52 -2.68
N THR A 58 32.10 1.85 -2.82
CA THR A 58 31.53 2.77 -1.84
C THR A 58 30.01 2.64 -1.73
N ALA A 59 29.31 2.47 -2.86
CA ALA A 59 27.86 2.27 -2.88
C ALA A 59 27.48 0.90 -2.28
N SER A 60 28.27 -0.15 -2.54
CA SER A 60 28.10 -1.47 -1.93
C SER A 60 28.20 -1.40 -0.40
N ARG A 61 29.19 -0.65 0.11
CA ARG A 61 29.38 -0.44 1.55
C ARG A 61 28.23 0.32 2.21
N ILE A 62 27.64 1.28 1.50
CA ILE A 62 26.49 2.04 1.99
C ILE A 62 25.23 1.16 2.02
N ILE A 63 25.05 0.25 1.05
CA ILE A 63 23.92 -0.69 1.03
C ILE A 63 23.97 -1.66 2.21
N GLU A 64 25.15 -2.03 2.68
CA GLU A 64 25.34 -2.94 3.83
C GLU A 64 25.02 -2.30 5.20
N LEU A 65 24.88 -0.97 5.27
CA LEU A 65 24.51 -0.31 6.52
C LEU A 65 23.13 -0.77 7.03
N PRO A 66 22.92 -0.82 8.35
CA PRO A 66 21.61 -1.16 8.90
C PRO A 66 20.53 -0.13 8.48
N VAL A 67 20.92 1.13 8.30
CA VAL A 67 20.01 2.22 7.89
C VAL A 67 19.49 2.02 6.47
N SER A 68 20.36 1.68 5.51
CA SER A 68 19.96 1.38 4.13
C SER A 68 19.04 0.17 4.07
N ARG A 69 19.34 -0.89 4.83
CA ARG A 69 18.45 -2.07 4.91
C ARG A 69 17.05 -1.69 5.39
N LEU A 70 16.96 -0.80 6.38
CA LEU A 70 15.71 -0.26 6.89
C LEU A 70 14.96 0.56 5.82
N ILE A 71 15.69 1.38 5.06
CA ILE A 71 15.14 2.14 3.92
C ILE A 71 14.55 1.18 2.88
N TYR A 72 15.32 0.20 2.41
CA TYR A 72 14.87 -0.77 1.41
C TYR A 72 13.65 -1.60 1.86
N GLN A 73 13.56 -1.88 3.16
CA GLN A 73 12.50 -2.72 3.72
C GLN A 73 11.24 -1.95 4.09
N PHE A 74 11.36 -0.72 4.59
CA PHE A 74 10.21 0.01 5.12
C PHE A 74 9.73 1.14 4.21
N VAL A 75 10.59 1.76 3.40
CA VAL A 75 10.17 2.87 2.50
C VAL A 75 9.09 2.45 1.50
N PRO A 76 9.18 1.30 0.81
CA PRO A 76 8.11 0.86 -0.09
C PRO A 76 6.76 0.70 0.63
N LEU A 77 6.78 0.14 1.85
CA LEU A 77 5.59 -0.05 2.66
C LEU A 77 5.02 1.27 3.15
N LEU A 78 5.86 2.16 3.71
CA LEU A 78 5.47 3.48 4.19
C LEU A 78 4.87 4.31 3.06
N THR A 79 5.46 4.29 1.88
CA THR A 79 4.95 5.00 0.71
C THR A 79 3.57 4.50 0.32
N ALA A 80 3.38 3.18 0.26
CA ALA A 80 2.08 2.58 -0.04
C ALA A 80 1.04 2.88 1.05
N LEU A 81 1.44 2.85 2.32
CA LEU A 81 0.59 3.16 3.47
C LEU A 81 0.11 4.61 3.44
N ILE A 82 1.02 5.57 3.24
CA ILE A 82 0.71 7.00 3.13
C ILE A 82 -0.22 7.25 1.95
N PHE A 83 0.04 6.63 0.80
CA PHE A 83 -0.81 6.75 -0.38
C PHE A 83 -2.22 6.21 -0.14
N LEU A 84 -2.35 5.05 0.51
CA LEU A 84 -3.62 4.44 0.89
C LEU A 84 -4.38 5.32 1.89
N LEU A 85 -3.71 5.80 2.94
CA LEU A 85 -4.29 6.69 3.93
C LEU A 85 -4.80 7.97 3.27
N TRP A 86 -3.99 8.61 2.43
CA TRP A 86 -4.37 9.83 1.73
C TRP A 86 -5.61 9.63 0.85
N ARG A 87 -5.69 8.51 0.11
CA ARG A 87 -6.88 8.17 -0.68
C ARG A 87 -8.08 7.87 0.20
N TRP A 88 -7.89 7.19 1.33
CA TRP A 88 -8.95 6.92 2.30
C TRP A 88 -9.52 8.23 2.87
N LEU A 89 -8.67 9.12 3.38
CA LEU A 89 -9.08 10.45 3.87
C LEU A 89 -9.80 11.28 2.79
N ARG A 90 -9.30 11.27 1.56
CA ARG A 90 -9.92 12.01 0.45
C ARG A 90 -11.30 11.45 0.09
N ASN A 91 -11.52 10.14 0.19
CA ASN A 91 -12.82 9.52 -0.06
C ASN A 91 -13.77 9.63 1.14
N TYR A 92 -13.24 9.69 2.36
CA TYR A 92 -13.99 10.00 3.58
C TYR A 92 -14.64 11.39 3.47
N ARG A 93 -13.86 12.42 3.11
CA ARG A 93 -14.39 13.78 2.87
C ARG A 93 -15.45 13.84 1.77
N LYS A 94 -15.38 12.94 0.78
CA LYS A 94 -16.34 12.86 -0.33
C LYS A 94 -17.56 11.96 -0.04
N ARG A 95 -17.70 11.44 1.19
CA ARG A 95 -18.76 10.50 1.63
C ARG A 95 -18.93 9.27 0.71
N ARG A 96 -17.86 8.83 0.04
CA ARG A 96 -17.90 7.66 -0.87
C ARG A 96 -17.68 6.37 -0.09
N LEU A 97 -18.71 5.90 0.61
CA LEU A 97 -18.66 4.77 1.56
C LEU A 97 -18.13 3.48 0.92
N VAL A 98 -18.60 3.13 -0.28
CA VAL A 98 -18.15 1.94 -1.03
C VAL A 98 -16.63 1.95 -1.22
N LYS A 99 -16.06 3.10 -1.60
CA LYS A 99 -14.62 3.23 -1.84
C LYS A 99 -13.83 3.18 -0.54
N LEU A 100 -14.36 3.76 0.53
CA LEU A 100 -13.75 3.78 1.86
C LEU A 100 -13.49 2.35 2.37
N LYS A 101 -14.52 1.50 2.32
CA LYS A 101 -14.42 0.09 2.71
C LYS A 101 -13.39 -0.67 1.87
N SER A 102 -13.33 -0.43 0.56
CA SER A 102 -12.30 -1.05 -0.28
C SER A 102 -10.89 -0.68 0.14
N TYR A 103 -10.63 0.58 0.52
CA TYR A 103 -9.29 0.98 0.99
C TYR A 103 -8.92 0.36 2.33
N LEU A 104 -9.88 0.18 3.24
CA LEU A 104 -9.67 -0.56 4.49
C LEU A 104 -9.32 -2.02 4.24
N ILE A 105 -10.05 -2.69 3.33
CA ILE A 105 -9.76 -4.07 2.95
C ILE A 105 -8.36 -4.17 2.33
N ILE A 106 -8.02 -3.25 1.41
CA ILE A 106 -6.68 -3.23 0.78
C ILE A 106 -5.60 -3.00 1.82
N LEU A 107 -5.81 -2.10 2.79
CA LEU A 107 -4.87 -1.85 3.88
C LEU A 107 -4.63 -3.09 4.72
N PHE A 108 -5.71 -3.80 5.07
CA PHE A 108 -5.65 -5.05 5.83
C PHE A 108 -4.89 -6.15 5.06
N VAL A 109 -5.24 -6.35 3.78
CA VAL A 109 -4.56 -7.31 2.91
C VAL A 109 -3.08 -6.96 2.75
N LEU A 110 -2.76 -5.68 2.54
CA LEU A 110 -1.37 -5.23 2.42
C LEU A 110 -0.59 -5.57 3.70
N PHE A 111 -1.15 -5.29 4.87
CA PHE A 111 -0.50 -5.56 6.15
C PHE A 111 -0.31 -7.07 6.40
N ALA A 112 -1.29 -7.89 6.02
CA ALA A 112 -1.23 -9.34 6.16
C ALA A 112 -0.22 -9.99 5.19
N PHE A 113 -0.14 -9.53 3.93
CA PHE A 113 0.68 -10.16 2.90
C PHE A 113 2.11 -9.59 2.78
N TYR A 114 2.33 -8.34 3.17
CA TYR A 114 3.65 -7.69 3.01
C TYR A 114 4.83 -8.42 3.70
N PRO A 115 4.67 -9.03 4.89
CA PRO A 115 5.73 -9.83 5.50
C PRO A 115 6.16 -11.01 4.62
N PHE A 116 5.21 -11.62 3.90
CA PHE A 116 5.43 -12.77 3.04
C PHE A 116 5.92 -12.43 1.64
N ARG A 117 6.14 -11.15 1.32
CA ARG A 117 6.52 -10.69 -0.04
C ARG A 117 7.71 -11.45 -0.64
N HIS A 118 8.74 -11.72 0.17
CA HIS A 118 9.94 -12.42 -0.27
C HIS A 118 9.66 -13.89 -0.55
N ALA A 119 8.87 -14.56 0.30
CA ALA A 119 8.47 -15.95 0.09
C ALA A 119 7.63 -16.11 -1.18
N ILE A 120 6.68 -15.19 -1.41
CA ILE A 120 5.85 -15.18 -2.62
C ILE A 120 6.70 -14.96 -3.87
N LEU A 121 7.61 -13.97 -3.85
CA LEU A 121 8.49 -13.70 -4.99
C LEU A 121 9.42 -14.87 -5.29
N ASN A 122 10.05 -15.45 -4.27
CA ASN A 122 10.93 -16.59 -4.45
C ASN A 122 10.18 -17.80 -5.03
N TYR A 123 8.95 -18.06 -4.55
CA TYR A 123 8.09 -19.11 -5.08
C TYR A 123 7.76 -18.89 -6.57
N VAL A 124 7.38 -17.66 -6.94
CA VAL A 124 7.07 -17.32 -8.35
C VAL A 124 8.32 -17.46 -9.23
N ILE A 125 9.47 -16.99 -8.78
CA ILE A 125 10.73 -17.12 -9.52
C ILE A 125 11.09 -18.61 -9.70
N SER A 126 10.97 -19.42 -8.64
CA SER A 126 11.24 -20.86 -8.74
C SER A 126 10.32 -21.57 -9.71
N LEU A 127 9.06 -21.13 -9.85
CA LEU A 127 8.10 -21.71 -10.80
C LEU A 127 8.42 -21.34 -12.26
N ILE A 128 9.07 -20.19 -12.49
CA ILE A 128 9.39 -19.70 -13.84
C ILE A 128 10.73 -20.27 -14.33
N ILE A 129 11.70 -20.46 -13.42
CA ILE A 129 13.07 -20.86 -13.74
C ILE A 129 13.29 -22.38 -13.54
N GLY A 130 12.51 -23.03 -12.67
CA GLY A 130 12.52 -24.48 -12.47
C GLY A 130 11.59 -25.21 -13.42
#